data_AF-A0A2D6MYV3-F1
#
_entry.id   AF-A0A2D6MYV3-F1
#
_cell.length_a   1.000
_cell.length_b   1.000
_cell.length_c   1.000
_cell.angle_alpha   90.00
_cell.angle_beta   90.00
_cell.angle_gamma   90.00
#
_symmetry.space_group_name_H-M   'P 1'
#
loop_
_entity.id
_entity.type
_entity.pdbx_description
1 polymer ?
#
loop_
_entity_poly.entity_id
_entity_poly.type
_entity_poly.pdbx_seq_one_letter_code
_entity_poly.pdbx_strand_id
1 'polypeptide(L)' 'MDDALPFDINDADNHFVEPEDMYERYIDPRFRAKAMRFVYTDDGKRIQLFGDRPSKLGFTRESAPQTEEEID' A
#
# COMPACT_ATOMS: atom_id res chain seq x y z
N MET A 1 -8.73 -20.91 -27.86
CA MET A 1 -7.40 -21.54 -27.92
C MET A 1 -6.99 -21.79 -26.50
N ASP A 2 -6.26 -22.86 -26.23
CA ASP A 2 -5.76 -23.14 -24.89
C ASP A 2 -4.51 -22.26 -24.72
N ASP A 3 -4.68 -21.07 -24.16
CA ASP A 3 -3.64 -20.01 -24.11
C ASP A 3 -2.60 -20.25 -23.01
N ALA A 4 -2.52 -21.48 -22.49
CA ALA A 4 -1.57 -21.87 -21.46
C ALA A 4 -0.18 -22.07 -22.05
N LEU A 5 0.83 -21.48 -21.41
CA LEU A 5 2.22 -21.76 -21.72
C LEU A 5 2.57 -23.21 -21.31
N PRO A 6 3.46 -23.90 -22.05
CA PRO A 6 3.87 -25.27 -21.72
C PRO A 6 4.88 -25.34 -20.55
N PHE A 7 4.97 -24.27 -19.76
CA PHE A 7 5.90 -24.13 -18.63
C PHE A 7 5.35 -23.13 -17.61
N ASP A 8 5.82 -23.25 -16.38
CA ASP A 8 5.52 -22.31 -15.29
C ASP A 8 6.36 -21.02 -15.42
N ILE A 9 5.79 -19.90 -14.97
CA ILE A 9 6.46 -18.60 -14.91
C ILE A 9 6.97 -18.37 -13.49
N ASN A 10 8.23 -17.94 -13.39
CA ASN A 10 8.75 -17.33 -12.17
C ASN A 10 8.56 -15.81 -12.26
N ASP A 11 7.65 -15.28 -11.46
CA ASP A 11 7.44 -13.84 -11.35
C ASP A 11 8.51 -13.22 -10.45
N ALA A 12 9.26 -12.27 -11.01
CA ALA A 12 10.35 -11.59 -10.32
C ALA A 12 9.90 -10.33 -9.56
N ASP A 13 8.63 -9.93 -9.67
CA ASP A 13 8.13 -8.67 -9.11
C ASP A 13 6.70 -8.82 -8.58
N ASN A 14 6.57 -9.48 -7.43
CA ASN A 14 5.30 -9.65 -6.75
C ASN A 14 5.20 -8.77 -5.51
N HIS A 15 4.03 -8.22 -5.25
CA HIS A 15 3.75 -7.35 -4.11
C HIS A 15 2.70 -7.96 -3.19
N PHE A 16 2.87 -7.76 -1.88
CA PHE A 16 1.81 -7.98 -0.89
C PHE A 16 1.46 -6.65 -0.23
N VAL A 17 0.21 -6.51 0.20
CA VAL A 17 -0.24 -5.34 0.95
C VAL A 17 -0.05 -5.63 2.44
N GLU A 18 0.64 -4.73 3.12
CA GLU A 18 0.97 -4.92 4.52
C GLU A 18 -0.23 -4.69 5.45
N PRO A 19 -0.29 -5.35 6.62
CA PRO A 19 -1.18 -4.94 7.69
C PRO A 19 -0.95 -3.48 8.07
N GLU A 20 -2.02 -2.76 8.38
CA GLU A 20 -1.96 -1.31 8.62
C GLU A 20 -1.02 -0.91 9.76
N ASP A 21 -0.84 -1.79 10.75
CA ASP A 21 -0.02 -1.58 11.93
C ASP A 21 1.38 -2.21 11.82
N MET A 22 1.80 -2.69 10.64
CA MET A 22 3.09 -3.35 10.45
C MET A 22 4.27 -2.53 11.00
N TYR A 23 4.27 -1.21 10.72
CA TYR A 23 5.32 -0.31 11.16
C TYR A 23 5.18 0.13 12.63
N GLU A 24 4.07 -0.20 13.30
CA GLU A 24 3.77 0.21 14.67
C GLU A 24 4.07 -0.89 15.69
N ARG A 25 3.83 -2.16 15.32
CA ARG A 25 3.93 -3.31 16.24
C ARG A 25 5.29 -3.45 16.93
N TYR A 26 6.38 -3.21 16.19
CA TYR A 26 7.74 -3.57 16.65
C TYR A 26 8.76 -2.44 16.54
N ILE A 27 8.35 -1.23 16.15
CA ILE A 27 9.26 -0.08 16.14
C ILE A 27 9.67 0.28 17.57
N ASP A 28 10.95 0.60 17.78
CA ASP A 28 11.41 1.13 19.07
C ASP A 28 10.55 2.34 19.45
N PRO A 29 9.97 2.37 20.67
CA PRO A 29 9.09 3.44 21.13
C PRO A 29 9.64 4.85 20.88
N ARG A 30 10.97 5.06 20.95
CA ARG A 30 11.60 6.37 20.71
C ARG A 30 11.44 6.88 19.27
N PHE A 31 11.08 6.01 18.33
CA PHE A 31 10.94 6.33 16.91
C PHE A 31 9.48 6.26 16.41
N ARG A 32 8.49 6.02 17.27
CA ARG A 32 7.07 5.92 16.86
C ARG A 32 6.57 7.11 16.05
N ALA A 33 7.02 8.32 16.36
CA ALA A 33 6.68 9.53 15.60
C ALA A 33 7.17 9.51 14.14
N LYS A 34 8.03 8.56 13.76
CA LYS A 34 8.51 8.35 12.37
C LYS A 34 7.75 7.23 11.65
N ALA A 35 6.94 6.43 12.36
CA ALA A 35 6.21 5.33 11.76
C ALA A 35 5.19 5.84 10.74
N MET A 36 5.01 5.06 9.68
CA MET A 36 3.87 5.21 8.78
C MET A 36 2.62 4.72 9.51
N ARG A 37 1.52 5.48 9.40
CA ARG A 37 0.27 5.21 10.13
C ARG A 37 -0.93 5.48 9.24
N PHE A 38 -1.99 4.71 9.40
CA PHE A 38 -3.30 5.05 8.85
C PHE A 38 -4.15 5.71 9.94
N VAL A 39 -4.79 6.82 9.62
CA VAL A 39 -5.70 7.52 10.52
C VAL A 39 -7.00 7.90 9.80
N TYR A 40 -8.06 8.10 10.57
CA TYR A 40 -9.32 8.62 10.08
C TYR A 40 -9.45 10.08 10.48
N THR A 41 -9.81 10.93 9.53
CA THR A 41 -10.14 12.34 9.77
C THR A 41 -11.57 12.48 10.31
N ASP A 42 -11.93 13.68 10.76
CA ASP A 42 -13.25 13.96 11.36
C ASP A 42 -14.44 13.71 10.41
N ASP A 43 -14.20 13.82 9.09
CA ASP A 43 -15.16 13.50 8.02
C ASP A 43 -15.17 12.00 7.64
N GLY A 44 -14.44 11.16 8.39
CA GLY A 44 -14.37 9.72 8.19
C GLY A 44 -13.45 9.27 7.05
N LYS A 45 -12.69 10.19 6.44
CA LYS A 45 -11.75 9.84 5.37
C LYS A 45 -10.50 9.16 5.95
N ARG A 46 -10.11 8.03 5.35
CA ARG A 46 -8.86 7.34 5.68
C ARG A 46 -7.69 8.04 5.00
N ILE A 47 -6.65 8.39 5.75
CA ILE A 47 -5.41 8.97 5.23
C ILE A 47 -4.18 8.21 5.76
N GLN A 48 -3.12 8.16 4.95
CA GLN A 48 -1.82 7.65 5.37
C GLN A 48 -0.94 8.82 5.81
N LEU A 49 -0.33 8.69 6.99
CA LEU A 49 0.70 9.60 7.49
C LEU A 49 2.08 8.96 7.35
N PHE A 50 3.06 9.77 6.96
CA PHE A 50 4.47 9.47 7.14
C PHE A 50 5.04 10.41 8.21
N GLY A 51 5.33 9.84 9.38
CA GLY A 51 5.53 10.62 10.59
C GLY A 51 4.24 11.32 11.01
N ASP A 52 4.26 12.67 11.05
CA ASP A 52 3.09 13.48 11.45
C ASP A 52 2.49 14.28 10.27
N ARG A 53 2.81 13.90 9.03
CA ARG A 53 2.32 14.59 7.81
C ARG A 53 1.64 13.61 6.87
N PRO A 54 0.63 14.04 6.10
CA PRO A 54 0.07 13.24 5.02
C PRO A 54 1.16 12.73 4.08
N SER A 55 1.12 11.43 3.80
CA SER A 55 2.04 10.78 2.86
C SER A 55 1.82 11.32 1.45
N LYS A 56 2.89 11.73 0.79
CA LYS A 56 2.87 12.08 -0.65
C LYS A 56 2.69 10.85 -1.54
N LEU A 57 2.91 9.66 -0.97
CA LEU A 57 2.77 8.35 -1.60
C LEU A 57 1.54 7.62 -1.06
N GLY A 58 0.54 8.34 -0.56
CA GLY A 58 -0.74 7.74 -0.23
C GLY A 58 -1.38 7.21 -1.51
N PHE A 59 -1.01 5.99 -1.89
CA PHE A 59 -1.62 5.26 -2.98
C PHE A 59 -3.08 5.04 -2.60
N THR A 60 -3.95 5.84 -3.19
CA THR A 60 -5.35 5.48 -3.32
C THR A 60 -5.47 4.66 -4.61
N ARG A 61 -6.52 3.83 -4.73
CA ARG A 61 -6.82 3.18 -6.01
C ARG A 61 -6.90 4.20 -7.16
N GLU A 62 -7.32 5.43 -6.84
CA GLU A 62 -7.41 6.57 -7.75
C GLU A 62 -6.05 7.20 -8.11
N SER A 63 -4.99 6.98 -7.34
CA SER A 63 -3.65 7.55 -7.57
C SER A 63 -2.61 6.54 -8.06
N ALA A 64 -2.96 5.25 -8.08
CA ALA A 64 -2.20 4.25 -8.82
C ALA A 64 -2.41 4.50 -10.33
N PRO A 65 -1.34 4.55 -11.15
CA PRO A 65 -1.50 4.59 -12.60
C PRO A 65 -2.18 3.28 -13.02
N GLN A 66 -3.48 3.35 -13.30
CA GLN A 66 -4.24 2.26 -13.87
C GLN A 66 -4.40 2.56 -15.36
N THR A 67 -4.02 1.61 -16.20
CA THR A 67 -4.40 1.58 -17.60
C THR A 67 -5.90 1.28 -17.72
N GLU A 68 -6.53 1.64 -18.85
CA GLU A 68 -7.96 1.34 -19.09
C GLU A 68 -8.25 -0.18 -19.03
N GLU A 69 -7.24 -1.00 -19.34
CA GLU A 69 -7.28 -2.47 -19.28
C GLU A 69 -7.28 -3.02 -17.84
N GLU A 70 -6.73 -2.30 -16.87
CA GLU A 70 -6.66 -2.73 -15.46
C GLU A 70 -7.90 -2.33 -14.64
N ILE A 71 -8.81 -1.56 -15.24
CA ILE A 71 -10.02 -1.04 -14.58
C ILE A 71 -11.26 -1.90 -14.85
N ASP A 72 -11.28 -2.66 -15.95
CA ASP A 72 -12.36 -3.58 -16.38
C ASP A 72 -12.21 -4.97 -15.74
#